data_AF-A0A526VFI6-F1
#
_entry.id   AF-A0A526VFI6-F1
#
_cell.length_a   1.000
_cell.length_b   1.000
_cell.length_c   1.000
_cell.angle_alpha   90.00
_cell.angle_beta   90.00
_cell.angle_gamma   90.00
#
_symmetry.space_group_name_H-M   'P 1'
#
loop_
_entity.id
_entity.type
_entity.pdbx_description
1 polymer ?
#
loop_
_entity_poly.entity_id
_entity_poly.type
_entity_poly.pdbx_seq_one_letter_code
_entity_poly.pdbx_strand_id
1 'polypeptide(L)'
;MHPVSKHVRQVRQRGMSKKIKSQVQLVQGVAIPSADDGQAARKWFVRRYADGSSGAHLLGLSFPTFGGGSGKLLLPMSATAAPKEIIEALIDRGANWPNDADQQKRSTAKIIAAVPHQACVISGTSGWVGDVFMFGKLAIGAPKGAYRLHEHLIPETARLSRSSGTRDAWKATVASPCAKSSYAAFAIMHALAAPLAIFADLPEGAIFHFGGRGSTGKTTALTAGASVYGEPPRPLPGWQAGVRGLHERAAANSDLQLILDDTEKLPLTSRNRYREIASMAHTLTSGESLDYAQIVQKGLPKLHWRCWAISSGPNVMEKEFAGANHTWTDSDRARWIDIPIPHKQHGGVWDRVPAKEGLKARGKRSNNVFSACKQAHGTVGRRWIGLLQQQRGTLATRTASEIDRFVEKVCPAGGGVDSRIAAKFGLVYAAGRLAIRHGLLPWPNDLPLKVCKRLYLRCLETNGGVERALEDAKAHLLRAVQDVDRFPMLKNGSPTLQAGFEGYQRVKSGSTELMITQAGFRKIAGASAKSLLRQLQAEGILEAGHGKRSAKQIWLNVDGHVSKHRLLVFEYERLLGALGQSS
;
A
#
# COMPACT_ATOMS: atom_id res chain seq x y z
N MET A 1 46.22 47.74 37.33
CA MET A 1 47.56 47.91 36.71
C MET A 1 47.64 47.02 35.47
N HIS A 2 47.74 47.63 34.28
CA HIS A 2 48.18 47.01 33.02
C HIS A 2 49.74 46.95 33.00
N PRO A 3 50.48 46.38 31.99
CA PRO A 3 50.06 45.75 30.72
C PRO A 3 50.84 44.48 30.24
N VAL A 4 50.22 43.76 29.30
CA VAL A 4 50.72 43.27 27.98
C VAL A 4 52.07 42.53 27.87
N SER A 5 52.02 41.31 27.31
CA SER A 5 52.96 40.84 26.29
C SER A 5 52.23 40.06 25.19
N LYS A 6 52.11 40.71 24.03
CA LYS A 6 51.65 40.17 22.74
C LYS A 6 52.67 39.14 22.27
N HIS A 7 52.32 37.88 21.98
CA HIS A 7 53.09 37.01 21.05
C HIS A 7 52.36 35.73 20.59
N VAL A 8 51.06 35.76 20.27
CA VAL A 8 50.43 34.68 19.46
C VAL A 8 49.30 35.23 18.59
N ARG A 9 49.63 35.95 17.51
CA ARG A 9 48.66 36.28 16.46
C ARG A 9 49.34 36.41 15.10
N GLN A 10 50.01 35.35 14.65
CA GLN A 10 50.42 35.22 13.24
C GLN A 10 50.73 33.78 12.81
N VAL A 11 49.92 32.80 13.21
CA VAL A 11 49.93 31.45 12.60
C VAL A 11 48.51 30.94 12.44
N ARG A 12 47.69 31.64 11.67
CA ARG A 12 46.36 31.16 11.21
C ARG A 12 46.00 31.78 9.86
N GLN A 13 46.86 31.61 8.85
CA GLN A 13 46.51 31.87 7.45
C GLN A 13 47.65 31.41 6.52
N ARG A 14 47.93 30.11 6.49
CA ARG A 14 48.71 29.43 5.43
C ARG A 14 48.66 27.93 5.68
N GLY A 15 47.43 27.43 5.64
CA GLY A 15 47.10 26.01 5.69
C GLY A 15 45.87 25.77 4.83
N MET A 16 45.80 26.43 3.67
CA MET A 16 44.90 26.00 2.61
C MET A 16 45.40 24.64 2.16
N SER A 17 44.85 23.62 2.82
CA SER A 17 44.68 22.28 2.29
C SER A 17 44.35 22.41 0.80
N LYS A 18 45.36 22.23 -0.05
CA LYS A 18 45.18 21.72 -1.42
C LYS A 18 44.60 20.32 -1.26
N LYS A 19 43.32 20.24 -0.90
CA LYS A 19 42.48 19.11 -1.26
C LYS A 19 42.50 19.14 -2.78
N ILE A 20 43.31 18.27 -3.35
CA ILE A 20 43.14 17.82 -4.73
C ILE A 20 41.69 17.37 -4.78
N LYS A 21 40.80 18.26 -5.23
CA LYS A 21 39.48 17.86 -5.71
C LYS A 21 39.78 17.07 -6.96
N SER A 22 40.09 15.78 -6.82
CA SER A 22 39.94 14.85 -7.92
C SER A 22 38.49 15.00 -8.35
N GLN A 23 38.24 15.74 -9.43
CA GLN A 23 36.91 15.81 -9.98
C GLN A 23 36.55 14.38 -10.35
N VAL A 24 35.62 13.82 -9.59
CA VAL A 24 35.00 12.52 -9.84
C VAL A 24 34.38 12.61 -11.23
N GLN A 25 35.12 12.17 -12.24
CA GLN A 25 34.77 12.35 -13.64
C GLN A 25 33.91 11.15 -14.08
N LEU A 26 32.67 11.13 -13.58
CA LEU A 26 31.69 10.06 -13.80
C LEU A 26 31.21 9.93 -15.26
N VAL A 27 31.53 10.94 -16.08
CA VAL A 27 31.17 11.01 -17.49
C VAL A 27 32.34 11.58 -18.25
N GLN A 28 32.76 10.90 -19.32
CA GLN A 28 33.76 11.40 -20.25
C GLN A 28 33.11 11.80 -21.57
N GLY A 29 33.53 12.94 -22.11
CA GLY A 29 33.15 13.40 -23.44
C GLY A 29 34.15 12.92 -24.46
N VAL A 30 33.70 12.32 -25.56
CA VAL A 30 34.56 11.88 -26.67
C VAL A 30 34.06 12.51 -27.96
N ALA A 31 34.96 13.04 -28.78
CA ALA A 31 34.62 13.52 -30.12
C ALA A 31 34.83 12.39 -31.14
N ILE A 32 33.75 12.02 -31.84
CA ILE A 32 33.75 10.96 -32.86
C ILE A 32 33.40 11.59 -34.21
N PRO A 33 34.12 11.26 -35.30
CA PRO A 33 33.79 11.76 -36.63
C PRO A 33 32.34 11.43 -37.03
N SER A 34 31.71 12.35 -37.76
CA SER A 34 30.39 12.12 -38.35
C SER A 34 30.52 11.15 -39.52
N ALA A 35 29.48 10.35 -39.79
CA ALA A 35 29.36 9.65 -41.06
C ALA A 35 28.95 10.58 -42.22
N ASP A 36 28.41 11.77 -41.90
CA ASP A 36 28.10 12.78 -42.91
C ASP A 36 29.39 13.48 -43.35
N ASP A 37 29.77 13.31 -44.62
CA ASP A 37 30.97 13.90 -45.20
C ASP A 37 31.01 15.42 -45.00
N GLY A 38 32.13 15.93 -44.49
CA GLY A 38 32.35 17.36 -44.24
C GLY A 38 31.74 17.92 -42.95
N GLN A 39 30.97 17.15 -42.17
CA GLN A 39 30.49 17.60 -40.87
C GLN A 39 31.52 17.43 -39.74
N ALA A 40 31.50 18.35 -38.79
CA ALA A 40 32.36 18.30 -37.62
C ALA A 40 32.12 17.06 -36.74
N ALA A 41 33.17 16.60 -36.06
CA ALA A 41 33.07 15.52 -35.09
C ALA A 41 32.02 15.84 -34.02
N ARG A 42 31.14 14.86 -33.75
CA ARG A 42 30.06 15.03 -32.79
C ARG A 42 30.49 14.53 -31.41
N LYS A 43 29.90 15.12 -30.36
CA LYS A 43 30.23 14.81 -28.97
C LYS A 43 29.40 13.63 -28.45
N TRP A 44 30.11 12.64 -27.94
CA TRP A 44 29.60 11.43 -27.32
C TRP A 44 29.88 11.47 -25.82
N PHE A 45 29.09 10.74 -25.03
CA PHE A 45 29.30 10.61 -23.59
C PHE A 45 29.44 9.15 -23.17
N VAL A 46 30.55 8.84 -22.50
CA VAL A 46 30.88 7.51 -21.99
C VAL A 46 30.74 7.52 -20.47
N ARG A 47 30.13 6.46 -19.94
CA ARG A 47 29.93 6.23 -18.50
C ARG A 47 30.21 4.78 -18.16
N ARG A 48 30.72 4.56 -16.95
CA ARG A 48 30.68 3.26 -16.28
C ARG A 48 29.49 3.27 -15.33
N TYR A 49 28.64 2.25 -15.41
CA TYR A 49 27.61 2.01 -14.41
C TYR A 49 27.98 0.80 -13.54
N ALA A 50 27.52 0.81 -12.31
CA ALA A 50 27.43 -0.36 -11.43
C ALA A 50 25.94 -0.56 -11.12
N ASP A 51 25.43 -1.74 -11.45
CA ASP A 51 24.04 -2.08 -11.16
C ASP A 51 23.85 -2.24 -9.65
N GLY A 52 22.94 -1.46 -9.09
CA GLY A 52 22.72 -1.39 -7.64
C GLY A 52 22.15 -2.68 -7.04
N SER A 53 21.66 -3.61 -7.85
CA SER A 53 21.12 -4.89 -7.40
C SER A 53 22.10 -6.05 -7.56
N SER A 54 22.73 -6.17 -8.73
CA SER A 54 23.63 -7.27 -9.06
C SER A 54 25.11 -6.97 -8.82
N GLY A 55 25.48 -5.70 -8.66
CA GLY A 55 26.88 -5.25 -8.66
C GLY A 55 27.55 -5.32 -10.03
N ALA A 56 26.87 -5.82 -11.06
CA ALA A 56 27.42 -5.94 -12.39
C ALA A 56 27.78 -4.56 -12.97
N HIS A 57 28.92 -4.47 -13.64
CA HIS A 57 29.32 -3.23 -14.30
C HIS A 57 28.86 -3.20 -15.75
N LEU A 58 28.40 -2.02 -16.19
CA LEU A 58 27.89 -1.79 -17.53
C LEU A 58 28.57 -0.58 -18.19
N LEU A 59 28.79 -0.68 -19.51
CA LEU A 59 29.20 0.41 -20.37
C LEU A 59 27.96 1.21 -20.79
N GLY A 60 27.94 2.49 -20.45
CA GLY A 60 26.88 3.42 -20.83
C GLY A 60 27.32 4.42 -21.89
N LEU A 61 26.63 4.45 -23.02
CA LEU A 61 26.87 5.41 -24.10
C LEU A 61 25.68 6.33 -24.32
N SER A 62 25.94 7.61 -24.59
CA SER A 62 24.96 8.55 -25.14
C SER A 62 25.57 9.20 -26.38
N PHE A 63 24.88 9.12 -27.50
CA PHE A 63 25.45 9.41 -28.83
C PHE A 63 24.43 10.10 -29.74
N PRO A 64 24.87 10.89 -30.72
CA PRO A 64 24.01 11.45 -31.77
C PRO A 64 23.54 10.37 -32.76
N THR A 65 22.34 10.50 -33.30
CA THR A 65 21.83 9.63 -34.39
C THR A 65 21.82 10.35 -35.73
N PHE A 66 21.69 9.60 -36.84
CA PHE A 66 21.61 10.17 -38.19
C PHE A 66 20.47 11.19 -38.35
N GLY A 67 19.31 10.95 -37.72
CA GLY A 67 18.16 11.87 -37.75
C GLY A 67 18.27 13.12 -36.87
N GLY A 68 19.47 13.49 -36.42
CA GLY A 68 19.69 14.66 -35.55
C GLY A 68 19.26 14.50 -34.09
N GLY A 69 18.77 13.31 -33.72
CA GLY A 69 18.41 12.96 -32.35
C GLY A 69 19.60 12.47 -31.51
N SER A 70 19.30 11.89 -30.35
CA SER A 70 20.28 11.23 -29.50
C SER A 70 19.83 9.82 -29.13
N GLY A 71 20.72 8.86 -29.28
CA GLY A 71 20.58 7.49 -28.80
C GLY A 71 21.27 7.26 -27.46
N LYS A 72 20.86 6.20 -26.79
CA LYS A 72 21.53 5.68 -25.60
C LYS A 72 21.68 4.17 -25.73
N LEU A 73 22.77 3.67 -25.17
CA LEU A 73 23.10 2.25 -25.18
C LEU A 73 23.70 1.87 -23.84
N LEU A 74 23.31 0.69 -23.35
CA LEU A 74 23.85 0.03 -22.17
C LEU A 74 24.31 -1.35 -22.62
N LEU A 75 25.58 -1.64 -22.42
CA LEU A 75 26.21 -2.92 -22.75
C LEU A 75 26.88 -3.51 -21.50
N PRO A 76 27.03 -4.84 -21.42
CA PRO A 76 27.92 -5.45 -20.44
C PRO A 76 29.33 -4.86 -20.55
N MET A 77 30.05 -4.69 -19.45
CA MET A 77 31.44 -4.22 -19.52
C MET A 77 32.36 -5.15 -20.33
N SER A 78 32.02 -6.44 -20.47
CA SER A 78 32.75 -7.38 -21.33
C SER A 78 32.81 -6.95 -22.80
N ALA A 79 31.85 -6.15 -23.27
CA ALA A 79 31.88 -5.59 -24.63
C ALA A 79 33.13 -4.73 -24.90
N THR A 80 33.78 -4.21 -23.85
CA THR A 80 35.06 -3.48 -23.99
C THR A 80 36.23 -4.38 -24.39
N ALA A 81 36.14 -5.69 -24.17
CA ALA A 81 37.09 -6.68 -24.66
C ALA A 81 36.74 -7.20 -26.06
N ALA A 82 35.54 -6.94 -26.56
CA ALA A 82 35.03 -7.35 -27.87
C ALA A 82 34.50 -6.14 -28.66
N PRO A 83 35.37 -5.28 -29.23
CA PRO A 83 34.98 -4.01 -29.87
C PRO A 83 33.89 -4.12 -30.97
N LYS A 84 33.79 -5.27 -31.63
CA LYS A 84 32.77 -5.55 -32.66
C LYS A 84 31.34 -5.47 -32.09
N GLU A 85 31.11 -5.95 -30.87
CA GLU A 85 29.79 -5.90 -30.21
C GLU A 85 29.33 -4.45 -29.99
N ILE A 86 30.26 -3.55 -29.66
CA ILE A 86 29.95 -2.12 -29.49
C ILE A 86 29.54 -1.51 -30.84
N ILE A 87 30.27 -1.82 -31.91
CA ILE A 87 30.01 -1.29 -33.25
C ILE A 87 28.63 -1.73 -33.74
N GLU A 88 28.34 -3.03 -33.70
CA GLU A 88 27.05 -3.60 -34.14
C GLU A 88 25.89 -2.97 -33.36
N ALA A 89 25.99 -2.88 -32.03
CA ALA A 89 24.94 -2.31 -31.20
C ALA A 89 24.71 -0.80 -31.41
N LEU A 90 25.72 -0.06 -31.87
CA LEU A 90 25.61 1.35 -32.25
C LEU A 90 24.95 1.53 -33.61
N ILE A 91 25.31 0.69 -34.59
CA ILE A 91 24.69 0.66 -35.92
C ILE A 91 23.21 0.33 -35.79
N ASP A 92 22.86 -0.71 -35.03
CA ASP A 92 21.46 -1.14 -34.81
C ASP A 92 20.59 -0.03 -34.19
N ARG A 93 21.20 0.93 -33.47
CA ARG A 93 20.52 2.06 -32.85
C ARG A 93 20.61 3.35 -33.67
N GLY A 94 21.10 3.28 -34.91
CA GLY A 94 21.19 4.40 -35.83
C GLY A 94 22.13 5.51 -35.37
N ALA A 95 23.21 5.15 -34.66
CA ALA A 95 24.24 6.12 -34.28
C ALA A 95 24.84 6.80 -35.51
N ASN A 96 25.06 8.12 -35.45
CA ASN A 96 25.85 8.82 -36.46
C ASN A 96 27.32 8.41 -36.26
N TRP A 97 27.67 7.33 -36.96
CA TRP A 97 28.87 6.52 -36.76
C TRP A 97 29.64 6.44 -38.09
N PRO A 98 30.98 6.61 -38.12
CA PRO A 98 31.74 6.62 -39.36
C PRO A 98 31.49 5.38 -40.23
N ASN A 99 31.41 5.54 -41.55
CA ASN A 99 31.21 4.41 -42.48
C ASN A 99 32.50 3.62 -42.76
N ASP A 100 33.67 4.24 -42.56
CA ASP A 100 34.99 3.62 -42.78
C ASP A 100 35.41 2.70 -41.62
N ALA A 101 35.77 1.45 -41.92
CA ALA A 101 36.07 0.43 -40.93
C ALA A 101 37.26 0.79 -40.00
N ASP A 102 38.28 1.46 -40.51
CA ASP A 102 39.44 1.85 -39.70
C ASP A 102 39.15 3.08 -38.82
N GLN A 103 38.31 4.00 -39.28
CA GLN A 103 37.74 5.06 -38.43
C GLN A 103 36.82 4.49 -37.35
N GLN A 104 36.01 3.48 -37.65
CA GLN A 104 35.18 2.80 -36.65
C GLN A 104 36.05 2.17 -35.55
N LYS A 105 37.08 1.39 -35.90
CA LYS A 105 38.02 0.80 -34.93
C LYS A 105 38.67 1.86 -34.04
N ARG A 106 39.21 2.94 -34.64
CA ARG A 106 39.82 4.05 -33.90
C ARG A 106 38.82 4.76 -32.98
N SER A 107 37.58 4.94 -33.43
CA SER A 107 36.50 5.55 -32.66
C SER A 107 36.08 4.69 -31.46
N THR A 108 35.97 3.36 -31.65
CA THR A 108 35.70 2.42 -30.56
C THR A 108 36.83 2.40 -29.53
N ALA A 109 38.09 2.42 -29.97
CA ALA A 109 39.24 2.51 -29.06
C ALA A 109 39.19 3.79 -28.21
N LYS A 110 38.79 4.94 -28.79
CA LYS A 110 38.56 6.18 -28.04
C LYS A 110 37.44 6.05 -27.00
N ILE A 111 36.34 5.37 -27.34
CA ILE A 111 35.25 5.10 -26.39
C ILE A 111 35.75 4.26 -25.22
N ILE A 112 36.47 3.17 -25.49
CA ILE A 112 36.99 2.24 -24.47
C ILE A 112 38.00 2.97 -23.56
N ALA A 113 38.93 3.74 -24.15
CA ALA A 113 39.90 4.53 -23.39
C ALA A 113 39.25 5.62 -22.53
N ALA A 114 38.08 6.11 -22.95
CA ALA A 114 37.31 7.11 -22.21
C ALA A 114 36.36 6.52 -21.15
N VAL A 115 36.35 5.20 -20.93
CA VAL A 115 35.51 4.62 -19.87
C VAL A 115 36.02 5.10 -18.50
N PRO A 116 35.19 5.79 -17.70
CA PRO A 116 35.58 6.22 -16.37
C PRO A 116 36.01 5.05 -15.46
N HIS A 117 37.00 5.27 -14.60
CA HIS A 117 37.36 4.31 -13.54
C HIS A 117 36.27 4.21 -12.47
N GLN A 118 35.59 5.32 -12.16
CA GLN A 118 34.52 5.36 -11.17
C GLN A 118 33.16 5.13 -11.83
N ALA A 119 32.31 4.34 -11.16
CA ALA A 119 30.99 4.00 -11.66
C ALA A 119 29.90 4.94 -11.10
N CYS A 120 28.96 5.33 -11.96
CA CYS A 120 27.63 5.75 -11.54
C CYS A 120 26.84 4.52 -11.06
N VAL A 121 25.96 4.66 -10.08
CA VAL A 121 25.01 3.60 -9.74
C VAL A 121 23.83 3.66 -10.72
N ILE A 122 23.45 2.52 -11.29
CA ILE A 122 22.21 2.36 -12.05
C ILE A 122 21.25 1.44 -11.28
N SER A 123 19.98 1.82 -11.18
CA SER A 123 18.97 1.06 -10.42
C SER A 123 17.84 0.56 -11.31
N GLY A 124 17.44 -0.69 -11.08
CA GLY A 124 16.25 -1.32 -11.67
C GLY A 124 14.96 -0.99 -10.95
N THR A 125 14.99 -0.05 -10.01
CA THR A 125 13.85 0.35 -9.18
C THR A 125 13.94 1.80 -8.78
N SER A 126 12.79 2.44 -8.58
CA SER A 126 12.70 3.66 -7.77
C SER A 126 12.85 3.34 -6.28
N GLY A 127 12.91 4.37 -5.45
CA GLY A 127 12.96 4.24 -4.01
C GLY A 127 14.37 4.30 -3.45
N TRP A 128 14.56 3.67 -2.29
CA TRP A 128 15.84 3.66 -1.58
C TRP A 128 16.84 2.71 -2.23
N VAL A 129 18.00 3.26 -2.60
CA VAL A 129 19.21 2.54 -3.01
C VAL A 129 20.34 3.01 -2.10
N GLY A 130 20.63 2.21 -1.06
CA GLY A 130 21.43 2.66 0.07
C GLY A 130 20.78 3.88 0.74
N ASP A 131 21.56 4.96 0.90
CA ASP A 131 21.09 6.22 1.49
C ASP A 131 20.53 7.24 0.48
N VAL A 132 20.45 6.84 -0.79
CA VAL A 132 19.95 7.68 -1.87
C VAL A 132 18.53 7.28 -2.24
N PHE A 133 17.64 8.26 -2.37
CA PHE A 133 16.28 8.02 -2.84
C PHE A 133 16.14 8.42 -4.30
N MET A 134 15.74 7.46 -5.14
CA MET A 134 15.63 7.58 -6.58
C MET A 134 14.16 7.68 -7.01
N PHE A 135 13.81 8.67 -7.82
CA PHE A 135 12.48 8.76 -8.41
C PHE A 135 12.49 9.67 -9.65
N GLY A 136 12.02 9.15 -10.78
CA GLY A 136 12.15 9.82 -12.06
C GLY A 136 13.61 10.13 -12.41
N LYS A 137 13.92 11.38 -12.77
CA LYS A 137 15.29 11.82 -13.08
C LYS A 137 16.04 12.36 -11.86
N LEU A 138 15.49 12.20 -10.66
CA LEU A 138 16.04 12.77 -9.42
C LEU A 138 16.63 11.67 -8.54
N ALA A 139 17.76 12.01 -7.93
CA ALA A 139 18.39 11.23 -6.87
C ALA A 139 18.65 12.19 -5.71
N ILE A 140 17.98 11.97 -4.58
CA ILE A 140 18.13 12.79 -3.36
C ILE A 140 19.11 12.10 -2.43
N GLY A 141 20.08 12.85 -1.92
CA GLY A 141 21.17 12.33 -1.08
C GLY A 141 22.47 12.01 -1.82
N ALA A 142 22.55 12.31 -3.12
CA ALA A 142 23.76 12.10 -3.93
C ALA A 142 24.09 13.28 -4.87
N PRO A 143 25.35 13.43 -5.29
CA PRO A 143 25.74 14.38 -6.33
C PRO A 143 24.99 14.12 -7.65
N LYS A 144 24.73 15.20 -8.41
CA LYS A 144 24.05 15.12 -9.70
C LYS A 144 24.79 14.17 -10.65
N GLY A 145 24.07 13.17 -11.18
CA GLY A 145 24.59 12.23 -12.15
C GLY A 145 25.27 10.99 -11.56
N ALA A 146 25.43 10.89 -10.23
CA ALA A 146 25.99 9.70 -9.58
C ALA A 146 25.04 8.50 -9.58
N TYR A 147 23.73 8.74 -9.63
CA TYR A 147 22.69 7.70 -9.64
C TYR A 147 21.73 7.90 -10.82
N ARG A 148 21.27 6.81 -11.44
CA ARG A 148 20.28 6.81 -12.52
C ARG A 148 19.37 5.59 -12.52
N LEU A 149 18.11 5.77 -12.89
CA LEU A 149 17.23 4.63 -13.19
C LEU A 149 17.60 4.01 -14.54
N HIS A 150 17.38 2.72 -14.68
CA HIS A 150 17.41 2.04 -15.97
C HIS A 150 16.43 2.69 -16.95
N GLU A 151 16.84 2.80 -18.23
CA GLU A 151 16.09 3.56 -19.24
C GLU A 151 14.67 3.02 -19.46
N HIS A 152 14.45 1.70 -19.34
CA HIS A 152 13.14 1.08 -19.48
C HIS A 152 12.13 1.50 -18.41
N LEU A 153 12.58 2.02 -17.26
CA LEU A 153 11.71 2.53 -16.18
C LEU A 153 11.45 4.03 -16.28
N ILE A 154 12.21 4.75 -17.10
CA ILE A 154 12.07 6.21 -17.24
C ILE A 154 10.68 6.61 -17.75
N PRO A 155 10.06 5.92 -18.74
CA PRO A 155 8.72 6.26 -19.21
C PRO A 155 7.67 6.28 -18.08
N GLU A 156 7.68 5.26 -17.22
CA GLU A 156 6.75 5.13 -16.09
C GLU A 156 7.04 6.15 -14.96
N THR A 157 8.29 6.57 -14.81
CA THR A 157 8.71 7.47 -13.72
C THR A 157 8.80 8.94 -14.12
N ALA A 158 8.67 9.28 -15.40
CA ALA A 158 8.85 10.64 -15.92
C ALA A 158 7.96 11.69 -15.23
N ARG A 159 6.78 11.27 -14.75
CA ARG A 159 5.80 12.12 -14.04
C ARG A 159 6.14 12.33 -12.57
N LEU A 160 6.74 11.33 -11.92
CA LEU A 160 7.10 11.33 -10.49
C LEU A 160 8.12 12.41 -10.13
N SER A 161 8.86 12.92 -11.12
CA SER A 161 9.78 14.04 -10.94
C SER A 161 9.28 15.36 -11.51
N ARG A 162 8.03 15.48 -11.97
CA ARG A 162 7.47 16.78 -12.40
C ARG A 162 6.88 17.51 -11.20
N SER A 163 6.95 18.83 -11.23
CA SER A 163 6.37 19.68 -10.18
C SER A 163 5.75 20.91 -10.82
N SER A 164 4.59 21.32 -10.30
CA SER A 164 3.89 22.55 -10.69
C SER A 164 3.35 23.23 -9.44
N GLY A 165 3.22 24.55 -9.49
CA GLY A 165 2.76 25.38 -8.39
C GLY A 165 3.72 25.42 -7.21
N THR A 166 3.27 26.01 -6.11
CA THR A 166 4.04 26.08 -4.86
C THR A 166 3.55 25.06 -3.86
N ARG A 167 4.39 24.75 -2.86
CA ARG A 167 3.99 23.88 -1.74
C ARG A 167 2.81 24.47 -0.97
N ASP A 168 2.77 25.78 -0.79
CA ASP A 168 1.71 26.43 -0.03
C ASP A 168 0.39 26.49 -0.84
N ALA A 169 0.48 26.65 -2.17
CA ALA A 169 -0.67 26.47 -3.05
C ALA A 169 -1.20 25.03 -2.99
N TRP A 170 -0.33 24.02 -3.00
CA TRP A 170 -0.74 22.61 -2.85
C TRP A 170 -1.43 22.37 -1.51
N LYS A 171 -0.86 22.88 -0.41
CA LYS A 171 -1.48 22.78 0.92
C LYS A 171 -2.87 23.41 0.93
N ALA A 172 -3.02 24.64 0.41
CA ALA A 172 -4.27 25.38 0.44
C ALA A 172 -5.36 24.75 -0.45
N THR A 173 -4.99 24.29 -1.64
CA THR A 173 -5.95 23.89 -2.69
C THR A 173 -6.18 22.38 -2.78
N VAL A 174 -5.23 21.56 -2.32
CA VAL A 174 -5.33 20.08 -2.31
C VAL A 174 -5.46 19.56 -0.88
N ALA A 175 -4.46 19.77 -0.03
CA ALA A 175 -4.42 19.14 1.29
C ALA A 175 -5.53 19.62 2.22
N SER A 176 -5.73 20.93 2.37
CA SER A 176 -6.72 21.50 3.27
C SER A 176 -8.15 21.01 2.96
N PRO A 177 -8.63 21.00 1.70
CA PRO A 177 -9.91 20.37 1.36
C PRO A 177 -9.96 18.87 1.68
N CYS A 178 -8.88 18.13 1.44
CA CYS A 178 -8.80 16.69 1.71
C CYS A 178 -8.96 16.35 3.20
N ALA A 179 -8.72 17.27 4.14
CA ALA A 179 -8.99 17.04 5.57
C ALA A 179 -10.47 16.71 5.89
N LYS A 180 -11.39 17.07 4.99
CA LYS A 180 -12.82 16.76 5.07
C LYS A 180 -13.20 15.39 4.47
N SER A 181 -12.22 14.59 4.06
CA SER A 181 -12.39 13.24 3.53
C SER A 181 -11.41 12.29 4.19
N SER A 182 -11.91 11.25 4.86
CA SER A 182 -11.03 10.23 5.42
C SER A 182 -10.25 9.53 4.31
N TYR A 183 -10.87 9.26 3.15
CA TYR A 183 -10.26 8.57 2.02
C TYR A 183 -9.20 9.40 1.30
N ALA A 184 -9.46 10.69 1.03
CA ALA A 184 -8.50 11.55 0.36
C ALA A 184 -7.33 11.94 1.29
N ALA A 185 -7.61 12.20 2.58
CA ALA A 185 -6.55 12.38 3.56
C ALA A 185 -5.70 11.10 3.70
N PHE A 186 -6.33 9.93 3.76
CA PHE A 186 -5.63 8.64 3.79
C PHE A 186 -4.77 8.43 2.54
N ALA A 187 -5.27 8.70 1.33
CA ALA A 187 -4.50 8.54 0.10
C ALA A 187 -3.24 9.42 0.08
N ILE A 188 -3.29 10.64 0.62
CA ILE A 188 -2.14 11.52 0.78
C ILE A 188 -1.15 10.96 1.83
N MET A 189 -1.64 10.56 3.00
CA MET A 189 -0.78 9.97 4.06
C MET A 189 -0.15 8.66 3.59
N HIS A 190 -0.90 7.85 2.85
CA HIS A 190 -0.43 6.61 2.23
C HIS A 190 0.71 6.88 1.25
N ALA A 191 0.64 7.95 0.47
CA ALA A 191 1.76 8.32 -0.40
C ALA A 191 3.01 8.66 0.41
N LEU A 192 2.85 9.43 1.49
CA LEU A 192 3.96 9.77 2.40
C LEU A 192 4.48 8.56 3.18
N ALA A 193 3.66 7.53 3.38
CA ALA A 193 4.03 6.30 4.06
C ALA A 193 4.91 5.36 3.21
N ALA A 194 4.79 5.39 1.88
CA ALA A 194 5.51 4.45 1.02
C ALA A 194 7.04 4.48 1.23
N PRO A 195 7.73 5.64 1.32
CA PRO A 195 9.17 5.68 1.60
C PRO A 195 9.54 5.31 3.04
N LEU A 196 8.56 5.26 3.96
CA LEU A 196 8.78 4.84 5.34
C LEU A 196 8.68 3.33 5.52
N ALA A 197 8.09 2.60 4.57
CA ALA A 197 7.83 1.17 4.70
C ALA A 197 9.10 0.35 4.96
N ILE A 198 10.24 0.73 4.37
CA ILE A 198 11.54 0.08 4.61
C ILE A 198 11.99 0.17 6.08
N PHE A 199 11.49 1.13 6.85
CA PHE A 199 11.84 1.34 8.26
C PHE A 199 10.81 0.76 9.22
N ALA A 200 9.72 0.18 8.71
CA ALA A 200 8.58 -0.26 9.49
C ALA A 200 8.62 -1.76 9.87
N ASP A 201 9.60 -2.50 9.35
CA ASP A 201 9.76 -3.95 9.53
C ASP A 201 8.45 -4.74 9.38
N LEU A 202 7.69 -4.41 8.33
CA LEU A 202 6.44 -5.11 8.02
C LEU A 202 6.74 -6.39 7.23
N PRO A 203 6.06 -7.51 7.52
CA PRO A 203 6.35 -8.81 6.90
C PRO A 203 6.10 -8.84 5.39
N GLU A 204 5.17 -8.02 4.89
CA GLU A 204 4.92 -7.87 3.47
C GLU A 204 4.35 -6.49 3.13
N GLY A 205 4.38 -6.13 1.83
CA GLY A 205 3.75 -4.93 1.31
C GLY A 205 2.21 -4.93 1.48
N ALA A 206 1.57 -3.87 0.99
CA ALA A 206 0.12 -3.72 1.15
C ALA A 206 -0.53 -3.14 -0.10
N ILE A 207 -1.74 -3.60 -0.38
CA ILE A 207 -2.68 -3.02 -1.33
C ILE A 207 -3.90 -2.56 -0.54
N PHE A 208 -4.05 -1.25 -0.34
CA PHE A 208 -5.26 -0.69 0.26
C PHE A 208 -6.32 -0.47 -0.82
N HIS A 209 -7.43 -1.19 -0.75
CA HIS A 209 -8.45 -1.19 -1.79
C HIS A 209 -9.71 -0.43 -1.37
N PHE A 210 -9.99 0.65 -2.11
CA PHE A 210 -11.20 1.43 -1.98
C PHE A 210 -12.36 0.79 -2.76
N GLY A 211 -13.14 -0.04 -2.07
CA GLY A 211 -14.30 -0.72 -2.63
C GLY A 211 -15.59 0.09 -2.48
N GLY A 212 -16.23 0.47 -3.58
CA GLY A 212 -17.55 1.11 -3.51
C GLY A 212 -18.08 1.51 -4.87
N ARG A 213 -19.40 1.76 -4.97
CA ARG A 213 -20.06 2.07 -6.24
C ARG A 213 -19.41 3.23 -7.00
N GLY A 214 -19.65 3.27 -8.31
CA GLY A 214 -19.26 4.39 -9.16
C GLY A 214 -19.76 5.74 -8.62
N SER A 215 -19.08 6.82 -9.00
CA SER A 215 -19.44 8.20 -8.60
C SER A 215 -19.43 8.49 -7.07
N THR A 216 -18.56 7.83 -6.32
CA THR A 216 -18.35 8.07 -4.88
C THR A 216 -17.13 8.95 -4.57
N GLY A 217 -16.33 9.31 -5.58
CA GLY A 217 -15.14 10.17 -5.46
C GLY A 217 -13.80 9.45 -5.32
N LYS A 218 -13.75 8.13 -5.58
CA LYS A 218 -12.53 7.30 -5.50
C LYS A 218 -11.36 7.88 -6.31
N THR A 219 -11.60 8.19 -7.58
CA THR A 219 -10.60 8.77 -8.49
C THR A 219 -10.04 10.08 -7.95
N THR A 220 -10.86 10.93 -7.32
CA THR A 220 -10.39 12.17 -6.68
C THR A 220 -9.44 11.88 -5.52
N ALA A 221 -9.78 10.91 -4.65
CA ALA A 221 -8.90 10.53 -3.53
C ALA A 221 -7.56 9.98 -4.03
N LEU A 222 -7.58 9.08 -5.02
CA LEU A 222 -6.36 8.55 -5.63
C LEU A 222 -5.52 9.65 -6.30
N THR A 223 -6.17 10.58 -7.02
CA THR A 223 -5.49 11.73 -7.66
C THR A 223 -4.81 12.64 -6.63
N ALA A 224 -5.45 12.84 -5.46
CA ALA A 224 -4.86 13.61 -4.37
C ALA A 224 -3.58 12.95 -3.84
N GLY A 225 -3.58 11.62 -3.65
CA GLY A 225 -2.38 10.86 -3.30
C GLY A 225 -1.26 10.98 -4.36
N ALA A 226 -1.61 10.77 -5.63
CA ALA A 226 -0.66 10.88 -6.76
C ALA A 226 0.07 12.22 -6.80
N SER A 227 -0.64 13.32 -6.46
CA SER A 227 -0.12 14.68 -6.52
C SER A 227 1.04 14.96 -5.54
N VAL A 228 1.28 14.08 -4.56
CA VAL A 228 2.34 14.26 -3.56
C VAL A 228 3.72 14.26 -4.21
N TYR A 229 4.02 13.27 -5.05
CA TYR A 229 5.35 13.10 -5.65
C TYR A 229 5.48 13.72 -7.03
N GLY A 230 4.42 13.73 -7.83
CA GLY A 230 4.51 14.22 -9.19
C GLY A 230 3.17 14.55 -9.83
N GLU A 231 3.20 14.77 -11.14
CA GLU A 231 2.00 15.05 -11.94
C GLU A 231 1.04 13.83 -11.90
N PRO A 232 -0.21 14.00 -11.43
CA PRO A 232 -1.15 12.90 -11.40
C PRO A 232 -1.45 12.38 -12.82
N PRO A 233 -1.34 11.05 -13.04
CA PRO A 233 -1.62 10.47 -14.35
C PRO A 233 -3.09 10.65 -14.77
N ARG A 234 -3.32 10.89 -16.07
CA ARG A 234 -4.65 11.00 -16.67
C ARG A 234 -4.71 10.18 -17.96
N PRO A 235 -5.51 9.10 -18.02
CA PRO A 235 -6.21 8.48 -16.89
C PRO A 235 -5.26 7.96 -15.79
N LEU A 236 -5.77 7.68 -14.60
CA LEU A 236 -5.02 6.96 -13.58
C LEU A 236 -4.66 5.55 -14.11
N PRO A 237 -3.47 5.00 -13.77
CA PRO A 237 -3.12 3.63 -14.15
C PRO A 237 -4.12 2.68 -13.56
N GLY A 238 -4.65 1.78 -14.40
CA GLY A 238 -5.55 0.73 -13.96
C GLY A 238 -4.87 -0.63 -13.89
N TRP A 239 -5.67 -1.64 -13.59
CA TRP A 239 -5.23 -3.04 -13.55
C TRP A 239 -5.07 -3.68 -14.94
N GLN A 240 -5.49 -3.00 -16.00
CA GLN A 240 -5.38 -3.40 -17.41
C GLN A 240 -3.93 -3.41 -17.92
N ALA A 241 -3.08 -4.28 -17.37
CA ALA A 241 -1.72 -4.49 -17.81
C ALA A 241 -1.43 -6.00 -17.85
N GLY A 242 -0.61 -6.43 -18.80
CA GLY A 242 -0.01 -7.76 -18.73
C GLY A 242 0.84 -7.88 -17.47
N VAL A 243 1.01 -9.12 -16.97
CA VAL A 243 1.73 -9.42 -15.72
C VAL A 243 3.10 -8.70 -15.65
N ARG A 244 3.89 -8.76 -16.73
CA ARG A 244 5.19 -8.06 -16.79
C ARG A 244 5.06 -6.54 -16.70
N GLY A 245 4.10 -5.95 -17.38
CA GLY A 245 3.86 -4.50 -17.33
C GLY A 245 3.44 -4.04 -15.93
N LEU A 246 2.73 -4.88 -15.18
CA LEU A 246 2.39 -4.61 -13.77
C LEU A 246 3.64 -4.68 -12.87
N HIS A 247 4.54 -5.64 -13.09
CA HIS A 247 5.82 -5.73 -12.37
C HIS A 247 6.73 -4.53 -12.66
N GLU A 248 6.84 -4.09 -13.91
CA GLU A 248 7.62 -2.91 -14.29
C GLU A 248 7.05 -1.64 -13.66
N ARG A 249 5.71 -1.51 -13.62
CA ARG A 249 5.04 -0.43 -12.91
C ARG A 249 5.33 -0.47 -11.40
N ALA A 250 5.35 -1.66 -10.79
CA ALA A 250 5.68 -1.83 -9.38
C ALA A 250 7.15 -1.46 -9.09
N ALA A 251 8.09 -1.92 -9.91
CA ALA A 251 9.50 -1.55 -9.83
C ALA A 251 9.73 -0.03 -10.00
N ALA A 252 9.03 0.58 -10.96
CA ALA A 252 9.03 2.03 -11.16
C ALA A 252 8.46 2.82 -9.98
N ASN A 253 7.64 2.19 -9.12
CA ASN A 253 7.03 2.81 -7.94
C ASN A 253 7.49 2.15 -6.63
N SER A 254 8.65 1.48 -6.62
CA SER A 254 9.21 0.93 -5.39
C SER A 254 9.48 2.06 -4.38
N ASP A 255 9.08 1.85 -3.11
CA ASP A 255 9.02 2.86 -2.03
C ASP A 255 8.20 4.12 -2.35
N LEU A 256 7.35 4.06 -3.37
CA LEU A 256 6.42 5.11 -3.75
C LEU A 256 5.00 4.54 -3.80
N GLN A 257 4.02 5.43 -3.87
CA GLN A 257 2.63 5.00 -4.00
C GLN A 257 2.39 4.41 -5.38
N LEU A 258 2.09 3.11 -5.43
CA LEU A 258 1.56 2.48 -6.62
C LEU A 258 0.04 2.68 -6.68
N ILE A 259 -0.47 3.31 -7.75
CA ILE A 259 -1.91 3.52 -7.93
C ILE A 259 -2.43 2.53 -8.97
N LEU A 260 -3.48 1.78 -8.61
CA LEU A 260 -4.16 0.82 -9.48
C LEU A 260 -5.68 1.06 -9.46
N ASP A 261 -6.13 1.94 -10.34
CA ASP A 261 -7.51 2.40 -10.42
C ASP A 261 -8.40 1.44 -11.20
N ASP A 262 -9.47 1.03 -10.52
CA ASP A 262 -10.60 0.29 -11.03
C ASP A 262 -10.30 -1.16 -11.43
N THR A 263 -10.66 -2.08 -10.54
CA THR A 263 -10.54 -3.53 -10.78
C THR A 263 -11.46 -4.03 -11.89
N GLU A 264 -12.52 -3.32 -12.29
CA GLU A 264 -13.38 -3.74 -13.42
C GLU A 264 -12.64 -3.71 -14.76
N LYS A 265 -11.54 -2.97 -14.86
CA LYS A 265 -10.70 -2.90 -16.06
C LYS A 265 -9.87 -4.17 -16.31
N LEU A 266 -9.81 -5.11 -15.36
CA LEU A 266 -9.17 -6.41 -15.58
C LEU A 266 -9.92 -7.20 -16.64
N PRO A 267 -9.28 -7.57 -17.77
CA PRO A 267 -9.93 -8.27 -18.88
C PRO A 267 -10.09 -9.76 -18.56
N LEU A 268 -10.88 -10.11 -17.54
CA LEU A 268 -11.00 -11.48 -17.03
C LEU A 268 -12.44 -11.97 -17.01
N THR A 269 -12.64 -13.24 -17.34
CA THR A 269 -13.93 -13.93 -17.16
C THR A 269 -14.17 -14.23 -15.68
N SER A 270 -15.43 -14.20 -15.24
CA SER A 270 -15.80 -14.24 -13.81
C SER A 270 -15.27 -15.47 -13.04
N ARG A 271 -14.96 -16.59 -13.72
CA ARG A 271 -14.48 -17.83 -13.05
C ARG A 271 -13.01 -17.79 -12.62
N ASN A 272 -12.15 -17.00 -13.28
CA ASN A 272 -10.71 -16.94 -12.95
C ASN A 272 -10.31 -15.65 -12.21
N ARG A 273 -11.23 -14.68 -12.12
CA ARG A 273 -10.99 -13.35 -11.56
C ARG A 273 -10.46 -13.37 -10.13
N TYR A 274 -10.97 -14.23 -9.24
CA TYR A 274 -10.45 -14.37 -7.87
C TYR A 274 -8.98 -14.79 -7.86
N ARG A 275 -8.63 -15.89 -8.55
CA ARG A 275 -7.27 -16.45 -8.52
C ARG A 275 -6.25 -15.48 -9.08
N GLU A 276 -6.63 -14.75 -10.12
CA GLU A 276 -5.75 -13.76 -10.74
C GLU A 276 -5.54 -12.54 -9.85
N ILE A 277 -6.60 -11.97 -9.26
CA ILE A 277 -6.44 -10.84 -8.32
C ILE A 277 -5.63 -11.27 -7.10
N ALA A 278 -5.91 -12.45 -6.52
CA ALA A 278 -5.15 -12.97 -5.40
C ALA A 278 -3.67 -13.16 -5.79
N SER A 279 -3.38 -13.84 -6.91
CA SER A 279 -2.01 -14.04 -7.40
C SER A 279 -1.27 -12.73 -7.67
N MET A 280 -1.94 -11.74 -8.29
CA MET A 280 -1.38 -10.41 -8.49
C MET A 280 -1.10 -9.70 -7.17
N ALA A 281 -2.01 -9.81 -6.19
CA ALA A 281 -1.83 -9.23 -4.87
C ALA A 281 -0.62 -9.85 -4.14
N HIS A 282 -0.50 -11.18 -4.17
CA HIS A 282 0.65 -11.91 -3.62
C HIS A 282 1.96 -11.48 -4.28
N THR A 283 2.02 -11.47 -5.60
CA THR A 283 3.23 -11.11 -6.35
C THR A 283 3.63 -9.66 -6.08
N LEU A 284 2.67 -8.73 -6.18
CA LEU A 284 2.91 -7.32 -5.92
C LEU A 284 3.40 -7.08 -4.50
N THR A 285 2.75 -7.62 -3.48
CA THR A 285 3.10 -7.36 -2.07
C THR A 285 4.35 -8.10 -1.60
N SER A 286 4.69 -9.23 -2.23
CA SER A 286 5.95 -9.94 -1.96
C SER A 286 7.16 -9.24 -2.57
N GLY A 287 6.96 -8.47 -3.64
CA GLY A 287 7.99 -7.58 -4.15
C GLY A 287 8.95 -8.19 -5.15
N GLU A 288 8.61 -9.30 -5.80
CA GLU A 288 9.46 -9.95 -6.79
C GLU A 288 8.67 -10.35 -8.03
N SER A 289 9.26 -10.18 -9.22
CA SER A 289 8.67 -10.71 -10.45
C SER A 289 8.83 -12.21 -10.51
N LEU A 290 7.95 -12.86 -11.28
CA LEU A 290 8.11 -14.26 -11.68
C LEU A 290 9.52 -14.54 -12.23
N ASP A 291 10.05 -15.69 -11.86
CA ASP A 291 11.31 -16.19 -12.41
C ASP A 291 11.11 -16.63 -13.86
N TYR A 292 11.98 -16.14 -14.73
CA TYR A 292 12.06 -16.57 -16.12
C TYR A 292 13.28 -17.48 -16.31
N ALA A 293 13.19 -18.41 -17.25
CA ALA A 293 14.34 -19.24 -17.65
C ALA A 293 15.54 -18.37 -18.07
N GLN A 294 16.77 -18.84 -17.83
CA GLN A 294 18.01 -18.07 -18.04
C GLN A 294 18.12 -17.48 -19.45
N ILE A 295 17.64 -18.18 -20.48
CA ILE A 295 17.67 -17.71 -21.87
C ILE A 295 16.80 -16.46 -22.09
N VAL A 296 15.70 -16.34 -21.35
CA VAL A 296 14.75 -15.21 -21.40
C VAL A 296 15.24 -14.05 -20.53
N GLN A 297 15.97 -14.34 -19.44
CA GLN A 297 16.50 -13.31 -18.52
C GLN A 297 17.44 -12.30 -19.20
N LYS A 298 18.10 -12.69 -20.31
CA LYS A 298 18.93 -11.77 -21.11
C LYS A 298 18.15 -10.56 -21.64
N GLY A 299 16.83 -10.69 -21.84
CA GLY A 299 15.93 -9.61 -22.26
C GLY A 299 14.93 -9.15 -21.19
N LEU A 300 14.59 -10.02 -20.24
CA LEU A 300 13.62 -9.76 -19.17
C LEU A 300 14.25 -10.06 -17.80
N PRO A 301 15.03 -9.13 -17.21
CA PRO A 301 15.66 -9.36 -15.93
C PRO A 301 14.61 -9.54 -14.83
N LYS A 302 14.97 -10.29 -13.79
CA LYS A 302 14.19 -10.39 -12.55
C LYS A 302 14.10 -9.00 -11.92
N LEU A 303 12.89 -8.59 -11.56
CA LEU A 303 12.60 -7.32 -10.92
C LEU A 303 12.29 -7.58 -9.44
N HIS A 304 12.78 -6.67 -8.60
CA HIS A 304 12.42 -6.60 -7.18
C HIS A 304 11.79 -5.24 -6.91
N TRP A 305 10.95 -5.10 -5.88
CA TRP A 305 10.37 -3.82 -5.47
C TRP A 305 9.79 -3.93 -4.05
N ARG A 306 9.56 -2.78 -3.42
CA ARG A 306 8.73 -2.70 -2.21
C ARG A 306 7.39 -2.08 -2.56
N CYS A 307 6.32 -2.87 -2.42
CA CYS A 307 4.98 -2.46 -2.84
C CYS A 307 4.23 -1.76 -1.71
N TRP A 308 3.78 -0.55 -2.02
CA TRP A 308 2.83 0.20 -1.22
C TRP A 308 1.75 0.75 -2.15
N ALA A 309 0.72 -0.06 -2.40
CA ALA A 309 -0.27 0.21 -3.42
C ALA A 309 -1.60 0.69 -2.83
N ILE A 310 -2.26 1.58 -3.56
CA ILE A 310 -3.63 1.97 -3.33
C ILE A 310 -4.45 1.66 -4.58
N SER A 311 -5.58 0.99 -4.38
CA SER A 311 -6.45 0.52 -5.44
C SER A 311 -7.88 1.01 -5.26
N SER A 312 -8.67 0.95 -6.33
CA SER A 312 -10.11 1.23 -6.30
C SER A 312 -10.88 0.17 -7.07
N GLY A 313 -12.15 -0.01 -6.73
CA GLY A 313 -13.05 -0.95 -7.42
C GLY A 313 -14.51 -0.64 -7.13
N PRO A 314 -15.44 -1.36 -7.78
CA PRO A 314 -16.88 -1.20 -7.57
C PRO A 314 -17.34 -1.73 -6.21
N ASN A 315 -16.56 -2.64 -5.60
CA ASN A 315 -16.89 -3.35 -4.39
C ASN A 315 -15.62 -3.78 -3.63
N VAL A 316 -15.79 -4.27 -2.40
CA VAL A 316 -14.73 -4.96 -1.65
C VAL A 316 -14.63 -6.42 -2.10
N MET A 317 -13.45 -7.04 -2.01
CA MET A 317 -13.18 -8.38 -2.54
C MET A 317 -14.02 -9.45 -1.86
N GLU A 318 -14.18 -9.37 -0.54
CA GLU A 318 -15.03 -10.30 0.23
C GLU A 318 -16.46 -10.34 -0.33
N LYS A 319 -16.99 -9.19 -0.74
CA LYS A 319 -18.34 -9.08 -1.31
C LYS A 319 -18.38 -9.35 -2.81
N GLU A 320 -17.31 -9.05 -3.54
CA GLU A 320 -17.19 -9.35 -4.97
C GLU A 320 -17.18 -10.86 -5.23
N PHE A 321 -16.55 -11.63 -4.35
CA PHE A 321 -16.41 -13.08 -4.48
C PHE A 321 -17.33 -13.90 -3.57
N ALA A 322 -18.27 -13.24 -2.87
CA ALA A 322 -19.30 -13.92 -2.09
C ALA A 322 -20.11 -14.89 -2.97
N GLY A 323 -20.00 -16.19 -2.69
CA GLY A 323 -20.70 -17.25 -3.44
C GLY A 323 -19.93 -17.88 -4.60
N ALA A 324 -18.67 -17.50 -4.83
CA ALA A 324 -17.85 -18.02 -5.94
C ALA A 324 -17.11 -19.35 -5.63
N ASN A 325 -17.48 -20.11 -4.59
CA ASN A 325 -16.69 -21.24 -4.04
C ASN A 325 -15.24 -20.90 -3.67
N HIS A 326 -14.91 -19.61 -3.54
CA HIS A 326 -13.61 -19.14 -3.10
C HIS A 326 -13.81 -18.27 -1.85
N THR A 327 -12.94 -18.45 -0.85
CA THR A 327 -12.94 -17.67 0.39
C THR A 327 -11.73 -16.75 0.36
N TRP A 328 -11.94 -15.45 0.57
CA TRP A 328 -10.83 -14.50 0.73
C TRP A 328 -10.11 -14.83 2.03
N THR A 329 -8.87 -15.31 1.97
CA THR A 329 -8.17 -15.88 3.14
C THR A 329 -7.55 -14.78 4.02
N ASP A 330 -7.14 -15.11 5.24
CA ASP A 330 -6.37 -14.17 6.08
C ASP A 330 -5.03 -13.76 5.45
N SER A 331 -4.42 -14.64 4.66
CA SER A 331 -3.22 -14.32 3.88
C SER A 331 -3.50 -13.29 2.77
N ASP A 332 -4.69 -13.38 2.16
CA ASP A 332 -5.16 -12.40 1.17
C ASP A 332 -5.53 -11.08 1.86
N ARG A 333 -6.25 -11.11 2.99
CA ARG A 333 -6.63 -9.92 3.78
C ARG A 333 -5.44 -9.15 4.32
N ALA A 334 -4.36 -9.86 4.69
CA ALA A 334 -3.13 -9.21 5.12
C ALA A 334 -2.54 -8.35 3.98
N ARG A 335 -2.57 -8.84 2.74
CA ARG A 335 -1.98 -8.18 1.56
C ARG A 335 -2.91 -7.20 0.87
N TRP A 336 -4.20 -7.51 0.84
CA TRP A 336 -5.27 -6.75 0.22
C TRP A 336 -6.25 -6.30 1.28
N ILE A 337 -6.13 -5.03 1.66
CA ILE A 337 -6.88 -4.41 2.75
C ILE A 337 -8.08 -3.69 2.16
N ASP A 338 -9.24 -4.31 2.23
CA ASP A 338 -10.48 -3.70 1.78
C ASP A 338 -10.91 -2.56 2.72
N ILE A 339 -11.27 -1.42 2.12
CA ILE A 339 -11.83 -0.27 2.81
C ILE A 339 -13.13 0.12 2.08
N PRO A 340 -14.31 -0.27 2.59
CA PRO A 340 -15.57 0.03 1.95
C PRO A 340 -15.83 1.54 1.95
N ILE A 341 -16.27 2.08 0.82
CA ILE A 341 -16.71 3.47 0.66
C ILE A 341 -18.24 3.54 0.77
N PRO A 342 -18.80 4.47 1.56
CA PRO A 342 -20.24 4.64 1.67
C PRO A 342 -20.85 5.00 0.33
N HIS A 343 -22.13 4.69 0.20
CA HIS A 343 -22.92 5.22 -0.90
C HIS A 343 -22.81 6.76 -0.97
N LYS A 344 -22.88 7.32 -2.18
CA LYS A 344 -22.74 8.78 -2.41
C LYS A 344 -23.71 9.61 -1.58
N GLN A 345 -24.93 9.09 -1.35
CA GLN A 345 -25.94 9.71 -0.49
C GLN A 345 -25.53 9.78 0.98
N HIS A 346 -24.67 8.87 1.44
CA HIS A 346 -24.19 8.78 2.82
C HIS A 346 -22.79 9.36 3.03
N GLY A 347 -22.21 10.04 2.04
CA GLY A 347 -20.81 10.43 2.17
C GLY A 347 -20.03 10.45 0.88
N GLY A 348 -20.05 9.29 0.21
CA GLY A 348 -18.94 8.87 -0.62
C GLY A 348 -17.62 9.01 0.15
N VAL A 349 -16.57 9.45 -0.56
CA VAL A 349 -15.29 9.79 0.05
C VAL A 349 -15.35 11.00 0.99
N TRP A 350 -16.35 11.86 0.89
CA TRP A 350 -16.51 13.08 1.70
C TRP A 350 -17.28 12.78 3.01
N ASP A 351 -16.84 11.75 3.73
CA ASP A 351 -17.48 11.19 4.93
C ASP A 351 -17.32 12.06 6.20
N ARG A 352 -16.56 13.15 6.13
CA ARG A 352 -16.39 14.11 7.24
C ARG A 352 -17.08 15.44 6.97
N VAL A 353 -17.95 15.48 5.98
CA VAL A 353 -18.75 16.64 5.60
C VAL A 353 -20.18 16.43 6.10
N PRO A 354 -20.83 17.46 6.70
CA PRO A 354 -22.21 17.36 7.14
C PRO A 354 -23.15 16.86 6.03
N ALA A 355 -24.12 16.02 6.40
CA ALA A 355 -25.11 15.47 5.44
C ALA A 355 -25.84 16.59 4.67
N LYS A 356 -26.13 17.71 5.35
CA LYS A 356 -26.83 18.89 4.81
C LYS A 356 -26.19 19.58 3.60
N GLU A 357 -24.89 19.39 3.33
CA GLU A 357 -24.24 19.99 2.15
C GLU A 357 -24.76 19.40 0.82
N GLY A 358 -25.37 18.21 0.85
CA GLY A 358 -25.93 17.56 -0.34
C GLY A 358 -24.90 17.08 -1.37
N LEU A 359 -25.37 16.44 -2.44
CA LEU A 359 -24.52 15.81 -3.46
C LEU A 359 -23.79 16.84 -4.34
N LYS A 360 -24.43 17.95 -4.69
CA LYS A 360 -23.88 18.99 -5.59
C LYS A 360 -22.61 19.62 -5.01
N ALA A 361 -22.62 19.99 -3.72
CA ALA A 361 -21.45 20.57 -3.06
C ALA A 361 -20.28 19.58 -2.96
N ARG A 362 -20.57 18.30 -2.67
CA ARG A 362 -19.59 17.22 -2.65
C ARG A 362 -18.97 17.00 -4.04
N GLY A 363 -19.79 16.99 -5.10
CA GLY A 363 -19.31 16.90 -6.48
C GLY A 363 -18.42 18.08 -6.87
N LYS A 364 -18.83 19.31 -6.54
CA LYS A 364 -18.01 20.52 -6.76
C LYS A 364 -16.67 20.42 -6.04
N ARG A 365 -16.65 19.93 -4.80
CA ARG A 365 -15.41 19.70 -4.04
C ARG A 365 -14.50 18.67 -4.73
N SER A 366 -15.06 17.57 -5.22
CA SER A 366 -14.29 16.57 -5.99
C SER A 366 -13.62 17.19 -7.22
N ASN A 367 -14.37 17.97 -7.99
CA ASN A 367 -13.86 18.64 -9.19
C ASN A 367 -12.77 19.67 -8.85
N ASN A 368 -12.97 20.46 -7.79
CA ASN A 368 -12.00 21.45 -7.34
C ASN A 368 -10.66 20.80 -6.95
N VAL A 369 -10.71 19.74 -6.14
CA VAL A 369 -9.49 19.01 -5.73
C VAL A 369 -8.82 18.36 -6.94
N PHE A 370 -9.59 17.73 -7.82
CA PHE A 370 -9.05 17.10 -9.02
C PHE A 370 -8.34 18.11 -9.96
N SER A 371 -8.91 19.31 -10.12
CA SER A 371 -8.28 20.40 -10.88
C SER A 371 -7.06 20.98 -10.16
N ALA A 372 -7.14 21.18 -8.85
CA ALA A 372 -6.03 21.68 -8.03
C ALA A 372 -4.80 20.77 -8.11
N CYS A 373 -4.99 19.44 -8.13
CA CYS A 373 -3.89 18.48 -8.28
C CYS A 373 -3.16 18.60 -9.64
N LYS A 374 -3.80 19.16 -10.68
CA LYS A 374 -3.12 19.46 -11.95
C LYS A 374 -2.22 20.69 -11.82
N GLN A 375 -2.70 21.71 -11.10
CA GLN A 375 -2.03 23.01 -10.99
C GLN A 375 -0.92 22.99 -9.95
N ALA A 376 -1.10 22.24 -8.86
CA ALA A 376 -0.15 22.08 -7.78
C ALA A 376 0.12 20.59 -7.55
N HIS A 377 1.36 20.16 -7.72
CA HIS A 377 1.80 18.77 -7.48
C HIS A 377 3.32 18.65 -7.38
N GLY A 378 3.80 17.53 -6.83
CA GLY A 378 5.21 17.12 -6.79
C GLY A 378 6.14 18.01 -5.97
N THR A 379 5.59 18.96 -5.20
CA THR A 379 6.38 19.86 -4.35
C THR A 379 6.56 19.32 -2.93
N VAL A 380 5.54 18.65 -2.37
CA VAL A 380 5.59 18.08 -1.02
C VAL A 380 6.45 16.83 -0.95
N GLY A 381 6.28 15.90 -1.89
CA GLY A 381 7.02 14.63 -1.91
C GLY A 381 8.53 14.83 -1.94
N ARG A 382 9.04 15.78 -2.74
CA ARG A 382 10.47 16.11 -2.77
C ARG A 382 11.00 16.57 -1.41
N ARG A 383 10.27 17.46 -0.74
CA ARG A 383 10.65 17.95 0.60
C ARG A 383 10.59 16.82 1.63
N TRP A 384 9.57 15.97 1.54
CA TRP A 384 9.40 14.80 2.39
C TRP A 384 10.60 13.86 2.31
N ILE A 385 11.00 13.44 1.11
CA ILE A 385 12.16 12.57 0.91
C ILE A 385 13.44 13.21 1.45
N GLY A 386 13.65 14.52 1.22
CA GLY A 386 14.81 15.22 1.78
C GLY A 386 14.85 15.21 3.31
N LEU A 387 13.69 15.29 3.98
CA LEU A 387 13.61 15.18 5.43
C LEU A 387 13.90 13.76 5.91
N LEU A 388 13.35 12.75 5.22
CA LEU A 388 13.61 11.35 5.56
C LEU A 388 15.10 11.00 5.40
N GLN A 389 15.74 11.47 4.33
CA GLN A 389 17.16 11.27 4.11
C GLN A 389 18.00 11.88 5.24
N GLN A 390 17.65 13.09 5.70
CA GLN A 390 18.36 13.78 6.79
C GLN A 390 18.19 13.09 8.15
N GLN A 391 17.07 12.40 8.37
CA GLN A 391 16.74 11.78 9.66
C GLN A 391 16.85 10.25 9.67
N ARG A 392 17.41 9.66 8.60
CA ARG A 392 17.40 8.22 8.30
C ARG A 392 17.78 7.35 9.50
N GLY A 393 18.83 7.71 10.23
CA GLY A 393 19.31 6.97 11.40
C GLY A 393 18.33 6.85 12.58
N THR A 394 17.25 7.65 12.59
CA THR A 394 16.20 7.59 13.64
C THR A 394 14.86 7.07 13.13
N LEU A 395 14.72 6.83 11.82
CA LEU A 395 13.42 6.53 11.22
C LEU A 395 12.87 5.17 11.64
N ALA A 396 13.71 4.15 11.79
CA ALA A 396 13.27 2.82 12.23
C ALA A 396 12.57 2.89 13.59
N THR A 397 13.28 3.37 14.62
CA THR A 397 12.74 3.50 15.98
C THR A 397 11.49 4.40 16.03
N ARG A 398 11.51 5.55 15.32
CA ARG A 398 10.37 6.47 15.31
C ARG A 398 9.15 5.89 14.60
N THR A 399 9.36 5.16 13.51
CA THR A 399 8.28 4.54 12.73
C THR A 399 7.65 3.41 13.53
N ALA A 400 8.46 2.51 14.09
CA ALA A 400 8.00 1.43 14.96
C ALA A 400 7.16 1.98 16.14
N SER A 401 7.68 2.97 16.87
CA SER A 401 6.97 3.56 18.02
C SER A 401 5.61 4.18 17.65
N GLU A 402 5.49 4.84 16.50
CA GLU A 402 4.19 5.40 16.08
C GLU A 402 3.24 4.32 15.53
N ILE A 403 3.76 3.22 14.97
CA ILE A 403 2.98 2.03 14.59
C ILE A 403 2.40 1.38 15.84
N ASP A 404 3.24 1.07 16.82
CA ASP A 404 2.83 0.42 18.08
C ASP A 404 1.76 1.23 18.80
N ARG A 405 1.98 2.55 18.90
CA ARG A 405 1.00 3.49 19.45
C ARG A 405 -0.37 3.41 18.75
N PHE A 406 -0.38 3.22 17.43
CA PHE A 406 -1.63 3.07 16.70
C PHE A 406 -2.28 1.73 16.97
N VAL A 407 -1.50 0.64 16.92
CA VAL A 407 -1.95 -0.74 17.15
C VAL A 407 -2.57 -0.87 18.55
N GLU A 408 -1.88 -0.42 19.60
CA GLU A 408 -2.39 -0.41 20.98
C GLU A 408 -3.75 0.27 21.10
N LYS A 409 -4.00 1.29 20.28
CA LYS A 409 -5.22 2.11 20.34
C LYS A 409 -6.41 1.54 19.56
N VAL A 410 -6.17 0.66 18.59
CA VAL A 410 -7.23 0.13 17.71
C VAL A 410 -7.38 -1.38 17.77
N CYS A 411 -6.35 -2.10 18.21
CA CYS A 411 -6.29 -3.54 18.26
C CYS A 411 -5.63 -4.05 19.58
N PRO A 412 -6.07 -3.60 20.77
CA PRO A 412 -5.39 -3.91 22.04
C PRO A 412 -5.43 -5.40 22.44
N ALA A 413 -6.42 -6.15 21.95
CA ALA A 413 -6.62 -7.57 22.26
C ALA A 413 -6.55 -8.47 21.00
N GLY A 414 -6.22 -7.91 19.84
CA GLY A 414 -6.29 -8.63 18.58
C GLY A 414 -4.98 -9.33 18.23
N GLY A 415 -5.08 -10.61 17.86
CA GLY A 415 -4.00 -11.39 17.27
C GLY A 415 -4.19 -11.60 15.77
N GLY A 416 -3.21 -12.24 15.13
CA GLY A 416 -3.34 -12.70 13.74
C GLY A 416 -3.44 -11.56 12.70
N VAL A 417 -4.35 -11.72 11.74
CA VAL A 417 -4.45 -10.84 10.57
C VAL A 417 -4.83 -9.40 10.94
N ASP A 418 -5.63 -9.19 11.98
CA ASP A 418 -6.10 -7.86 12.37
C ASP A 418 -4.97 -6.99 12.92
N SER A 419 -4.04 -7.59 13.67
CA SER A 419 -2.85 -6.91 14.17
C SER A 419 -1.91 -6.51 13.02
N ARG A 420 -1.72 -7.40 12.04
CA ARG A 420 -0.95 -7.11 10.81
C ARG A 420 -1.58 -5.98 9.98
N ILE A 421 -2.90 -5.98 9.82
CA ILE A 421 -3.63 -4.89 9.14
C ILE A 421 -3.51 -3.59 9.95
N ALA A 422 -3.68 -3.65 11.27
CA ALA A 422 -3.54 -2.48 12.15
C ALA A 422 -2.14 -1.86 12.04
N ALA A 423 -1.07 -2.67 11.98
CA ALA A 423 0.29 -2.19 11.79
C ALA A 423 0.48 -1.43 10.47
N LYS A 424 -0.13 -1.93 9.37
CA LYS A 424 -0.10 -1.26 8.06
C LYS A 424 -0.86 0.08 8.08
N PHE A 425 -2.00 0.16 8.76
CA PHE A 425 -2.65 1.45 9.04
C PHE A 425 -1.80 2.35 9.97
N GLY A 426 -1.07 1.75 10.91
CA GLY A 426 -0.12 2.40 11.81
C GLY A 426 0.98 3.12 11.04
N LEU A 427 1.51 2.51 9.97
CA LEU A 427 2.51 3.15 9.11
C LEU A 427 1.94 4.40 8.41
N VAL A 428 0.69 4.33 7.94
CA VAL A 428 0.00 5.50 7.34
C VAL A 428 -0.24 6.59 8.39
N TYR A 429 -0.63 6.21 9.60
CA TYR A 429 -0.77 7.11 10.75
C TYR A 429 0.56 7.81 11.09
N ALA A 430 1.66 7.05 11.18
CA ALA A 430 3.01 7.54 11.49
C ALA A 430 3.47 8.56 10.44
N ALA A 431 3.27 8.26 9.16
CA ALA A 431 3.59 9.18 8.06
C ALA A 431 2.81 10.49 8.16
N GLY A 432 1.50 10.43 8.41
CA GLY A 432 0.66 11.61 8.60
C GLY A 432 1.10 12.46 9.78
N ARG A 433 1.37 11.84 10.93
CA ARG A 433 1.89 12.49 12.15
C ARG A 433 3.22 13.19 11.90
N LEU A 434 4.17 12.51 11.25
CA LEU A 434 5.49 13.06 10.98
C LEU A 434 5.41 14.21 9.95
N ALA A 435 4.59 14.06 8.91
CA ALA A 435 4.38 15.11 7.92
C ALA A 435 3.71 16.37 8.50
N ILE A 436 2.76 16.24 9.44
CA ILE A 436 2.20 17.38 10.18
C ILE A 436 3.27 18.05 11.05
N ARG A 437 4.06 17.27 11.81
CA ARG A 437 5.16 17.80 12.64
C ARG A 437 6.18 18.61 11.84
N HIS A 438 6.45 18.21 10.60
CA HIS A 438 7.32 18.95 9.69
C HIS A 438 6.63 20.06 8.88
N GLY A 439 5.37 20.37 9.19
CA GLY A 439 4.59 21.40 8.53
C GLY A 439 4.37 21.12 7.04
N LEU A 440 4.33 19.86 6.60
CA LEU A 440 4.02 19.49 5.22
C LEU A 440 2.52 19.37 4.97
N LEU A 441 1.78 18.95 5.99
CA LEU A 441 0.32 18.84 5.95
C LEU A 441 -0.30 19.93 6.84
N PRO A 442 -1.25 20.73 6.33
CA PRO A 442 -1.85 21.84 7.06
C PRO A 442 -3.01 21.37 7.95
N TRP A 443 -2.84 20.22 8.61
CA TRP A 443 -3.92 19.51 9.29
C TRP A 443 -3.76 19.54 10.80
N PRO A 444 -4.88 19.42 11.56
CA PRO A 444 -4.82 19.21 13.00
C PRO A 444 -4.05 17.94 13.38
N ASN A 445 -3.31 17.99 14.48
CA ASN A 445 -2.46 16.90 14.99
C ASN A 445 -3.20 15.57 15.23
N ASP A 446 -4.50 15.62 15.48
CA ASP A 446 -5.36 14.46 15.75
C ASP A 446 -5.99 13.85 14.48
N LEU A 447 -5.90 14.54 13.33
CA LEU A 447 -6.52 14.10 12.08
C LEU A 447 -5.99 12.73 11.62
N PRO A 448 -4.67 12.43 11.61
CA PRO A 448 -4.17 11.13 11.16
C PRO A 448 -4.79 9.96 11.94
N LEU A 449 -4.90 10.11 13.27
CA LEU A 449 -5.51 9.08 14.12
C LEU A 449 -7.01 8.93 13.78
N LYS A 450 -7.74 10.04 13.69
CA LYS A 450 -9.18 10.01 13.36
C LYS A 450 -9.45 9.35 12.02
N VAL A 451 -8.61 9.60 11.02
CA VAL A 451 -8.73 9.03 9.67
C VAL A 451 -8.36 7.54 9.67
N CYS A 452 -7.17 7.18 10.15
CA CYS A 452 -6.70 5.80 10.11
C CYS A 452 -7.57 4.89 10.99
N LYS A 453 -7.95 5.33 12.20
CA LYS A 453 -8.86 4.55 13.06
C LYS A 453 -10.21 4.32 12.40
N ARG A 454 -10.80 5.35 11.77
CA ARG A 454 -12.09 5.22 11.08
C ARG A 454 -12.03 4.22 9.93
N LEU A 455 -11.00 4.31 9.09
CA LEU A 455 -10.86 3.42 7.94
C LEU A 455 -10.47 2.00 8.33
N TYR A 456 -9.68 1.84 9.41
CA TYR A 456 -9.41 0.53 10.00
C TYR A 456 -10.70 -0.14 10.49
N LEU A 457 -11.54 0.58 11.26
CA LEU A 457 -12.82 0.03 11.73
C LEU A 457 -13.73 -0.37 10.55
N ARG A 458 -13.72 0.40 9.46
CA ARG A 458 -14.46 0.04 8.23
C ARG A 458 -13.88 -1.17 7.50
N CYS A 459 -12.57 -1.36 7.54
CA CYS A 459 -11.93 -2.56 7.03
C CYS A 459 -12.40 -3.80 7.82
N LEU A 460 -12.53 -3.68 9.15
CA LEU A 460 -13.05 -4.76 10.00
C LEU A 460 -14.51 -5.12 9.67
N GLU A 461 -15.33 -4.16 9.23
CA GLU A 461 -16.70 -4.44 8.74
C GLU A 461 -16.72 -5.39 7.52
N THR A 462 -15.60 -5.53 6.82
CA THR A 462 -15.47 -6.37 5.60
C THR A 462 -14.62 -7.61 5.78
N ASN A 463 -13.81 -7.70 6.84
CA ASN A 463 -12.94 -8.84 7.09
C ASN A 463 -13.72 -10.03 7.66
N GLY A 464 -13.70 -11.17 6.99
CA GLY A 464 -14.23 -12.42 7.54
C GLY A 464 -15.75 -12.48 7.61
N GLY A 465 -16.47 -11.67 6.85
CA GLY A 465 -17.86 -11.28 7.11
C GLY A 465 -18.88 -12.38 7.43
N VAL A 466 -18.65 -13.65 7.07
CA VAL A 466 -19.49 -14.78 7.53
C VAL A 466 -18.87 -15.51 8.72
N GLU A 467 -17.59 -15.89 8.61
CA GLU A 467 -16.88 -16.66 9.64
C GLU A 467 -16.66 -15.85 10.91
N ARG A 468 -16.20 -14.61 10.79
CA ARG A 468 -16.07 -13.68 11.90
C ARG A 468 -17.41 -13.28 12.49
N ALA A 469 -18.43 -13.03 11.66
CA ALA A 469 -19.76 -12.73 12.18
C ALA A 469 -20.39 -13.92 12.91
N LEU A 470 -19.96 -15.14 12.58
CA LEU A 470 -20.35 -16.36 13.28
C LEU A 470 -19.57 -16.52 14.58
N GLU A 471 -18.25 -16.29 14.58
CA GLU A 471 -17.40 -16.28 15.77
C GLU A 471 -17.81 -15.18 16.77
N ASP A 472 -18.10 -13.96 16.30
CA ASP A 472 -18.63 -12.87 17.14
C ASP A 472 -19.98 -13.26 17.75
N ALA A 473 -20.85 -13.91 16.97
CA ALA A 473 -22.14 -14.39 17.48
C ALA A 473 -21.98 -15.53 18.50
N LYS A 474 -21.00 -16.43 18.31
CA LYS A 474 -20.62 -17.44 19.32
C LYS A 474 -20.11 -16.78 20.59
N ALA A 475 -19.21 -15.80 20.48
CA ALA A 475 -18.66 -15.08 21.63
C ALA A 475 -19.73 -14.28 22.41
N HIS A 476 -20.67 -13.64 21.70
CA HIS A 476 -21.82 -12.98 22.33
C HIS A 476 -22.73 -13.98 23.04
N LEU A 477 -23.00 -15.13 22.41
CA LEU A 477 -23.79 -16.19 23.03
C LEU A 477 -23.08 -16.74 24.27
N LEU A 478 -21.78 -17.01 24.19
CA LEU A 478 -20.99 -17.50 25.33
C LEU A 478 -21.06 -16.54 26.53
N ARG A 479 -20.80 -15.25 26.30
CA ARG A 479 -20.91 -14.22 27.35
C ARG A 479 -22.32 -14.15 27.93
N ALA A 480 -23.35 -14.28 27.10
CA ALA A 480 -24.73 -14.27 27.57
C ALA A 480 -25.03 -15.51 28.44
N VAL A 481 -24.55 -16.69 28.04
CA VAL A 481 -24.79 -17.96 28.73
C VAL A 481 -24.07 -18.03 30.08
N GLN A 482 -22.92 -17.36 30.21
CA GLN A 482 -22.15 -17.25 31.45
C GLN A 482 -22.71 -16.20 32.42
N ASP A 483 -23.59 -15.32 31.95
CA ASP A 483 -24.29 -14.33 32.78
C ASP A 483 -25.46 -15.01 33.49
N VAL A 484 -25.22 -15.40 34.75
CA VAL A 484 -26.19 -16.11 35.61
C VAL A 484 -27.48 -15.33 35.86
N ASP A 485 -27.45 -13.99 35.79
CA ASP A 485 -28.63 -13.15 36.00
C ASP A 485 -29.52 -13.08 34.76
N ARG A 486 -28.97 -13.43 33.59
CA ARG A 486 -29.66 -13.35 32.30
C ARG A 486 -30.59 -14.55 32.03
N PHE A 487 -30.27 -15.69 32.64
CA PHE A 487 -30.97 -16.96 32.46
C PHE A 487 -31.29 -17.61 33.81
N PRO A 488 -32.37 -17.21 34.49
CA PRO A 488 -32.71 -17.73 35.82
C PRO A 488 -33.07 -19.22 35.80
N MET A 489 -32.73 -19.91 36.90
CA MET A 489 -33.00 -21.35 37.09
C MET A 489 -34.47 -21.62 37.47
N LEU A 490 -35.11 -22.52 36.74
CA LEU A 490 -36.44 -23.05 37.06
C LEU A 490 -36.34 -24.04 38.24
N LYS A 491 -37.01 -23.73 39.35
CA LYS A 491 -37.17 -24.64 40.49
C LYS A 491 -38.46 -25.44 40.35
N ASN A 492 -38.40 -26.74 40.64
CA ASN A 492 -39.59 -27.61 40.66
C ASN A 492 -40.61 -27.09 41.70
N GLY A 493 -41.88 -26.99 41.31
CA GLY A 493 -42.97 -26.47 42.16
C GLY A 493 -43.49 -25.07 41.80
N SER A 494 -42.93 -24.43 40.75
CA SER A 494 -43.12 -23.02 40.36
C SER A 494 -42.54 -22.02 41.37
N PRO A 495 -41.81 -21.03 40.86
CA PRO A 495 -42.31 -19.69 41.03
C PRO A 495 -42.67 -19.11 39.65
N THR A 496 -43.71 -18.30 39.66
CA THR A 496 -44.01 -17.28 38.66
C THR A 496 -42.74 -16.77 37.98
N LEU A 497 -42.56 -17.10 36.70
CA LEU A 497 -41.50 -16.47 35.90
C LEU A 497 -41.88 -15.01 35.70
N GLN A 498 -40.98 -14.08 36.01
CA GLN A 498 -41.17 -12.68 35.65
C GLN A 498 -41.00 -12.51 34.13
N ALA A 499 -41.90 -11.79 33.47
CA ALA A 499 -41.71 -11.44 32.06
C ALA A 499 -40.43 -10.59 31.85
N GLY A 500 -39.74 -10.82 30.73
CA GLY A 500 -38.63 -9.96 30.27
C GLY A 500 -37.28 -10.68 30.10
N PHE A 501 -37.12 -11.90 30.60
CA PHE A 501 -35.89 -12.68 30.41
C PHE A 501 -35.76 -13.26 29.00
N GLU A 502 -34.51 -13.42 28.55
CA GLU A 502 -34.18 -13.92 27.21
C GLU A 502 -34.26 -15.46 27.12
N GLY A 503 -34.29 -16.15 28.27
CA GLY A 503 -34.42 -17.59 28.41
C GLY A 503 -34.40 -18.02 29.89
N TYR A 504 -34.27 -19.34 30.12
CA TYR A 504 -34.31 -19.96 31.45
C TYR A 504 -33.38 -21.19 31.50
N GLN A 505 -32.93 -21.57 32.69
CA GLN A 505 -32.23 -22.84 32.93
C GLN A 505 -33.14 -23.84 33.64
N ARG A 506 -32.94 -25.14 33.45
CA ARG A 506 -33.64 -26.19 34.21
C ARG A 506 -32.73 -27.39 34.41
N VAL A 507 -32.74 -27.96 35.61
CA VAL A 507 -32.13 -29.27 35.86
C VAL A 507 -33.13 -30.37 35.50
N LYS A 508 -32.73 -31.29 34.62
CA LYS A 508 -33.54 -32.43 34.21
C LYS A 508 -32.65 -33.66 34.08
N SER A 509 -33.01 -34.75 34.77
CA SER A 509 -32.27 -36.01 34.73
C SER A 509 -30.77 -35.87 35.03
N GLY A 510 -30.38 -34.94 35.90
CA GLY A 510 -28.99 -34.71 36.29
C GLY A 510 -28.19 -33.78 35.38
N SER A 511 -28.76 -33.29 34.26
CA SER A 511 -28.11 -32.29 33.39
C SER A 511 -28.84 -30.95 33.40
N THR A 512 -28.08 -29.87 33.20
CA THR A 512 -28.62 -28.51 33.06
C THR A 512 -29.01 -28.27 31.60
N GLU A 513 -30.29 -28.03 31.35
CA GLU A 513 -30.83 -27.56 30.07
C GLU A 513 -30.87 -26.02 30.08
N LEU A 514 -30.34 -25.40 29.04
CA LEU A 514 -30.53 -23.98 28.75
C LEU A 514 -31.63 -23.81 27.69
N MET A 515 -32.64 -23.01 28.01
CA MET A 515 -33.81 -22.78 27.16
C MET A 515 -33.89 -21.31 26.77
N ILE A 516 -33.56 -20.98 25.53
CA ILE A 516 -33.53 -19.58 25.03
C ILE A 516 -34.77 -19.31 24.19
N THR A 517 -35.41 -18.15 24.39
CA THR A 517 -36.48 -17.70 23.50
C THR A 517 -35.92 -17.42 22.10
N GLN A 518 -36.72 -17.61 21.04
CA GLN A 518 -36.24 -17.26 19.69
C GLN A 518 -35.92 -15.77 19.55
N ALA A 519 -36.65 -14.90 20.25
CA ALA A 519 -36.39 -13.47 20.27
C ALA A 519 -35.08 -13.15 21.01
N GLY A 520 -34.85 -13.75 22.18
CA GLY A 520 -33.61 -13.63 22.94
C GLY A 520 -32.40 -14.12 22.15
N PHE A 521 -32.50 -15.28 21.49
CA PHE A 521 -31.42 -15.80 20.65
C PHE A 521 -31.07 -14.86 19.49
N ARG A 522 -32.07 -14.28 18.80
CA ARG A 522 -31.84 -13.28 17.75
C ARG A 522 -31.25 -11.99 18.29
N LYS A 523 -31.66 -11.57 19.49
CA LYS A 523 -31.13 -10.38 20.17
C LYS A 523 -29.66 -10.56 20.55
N ILE A 524 -29.28 -11.74 21.02
CA ILE A 524 -27.90 -12.08 21.42
C ILE A 524 -27.00 -12.28 20.18
N ALA A 525 -27.41 -13.14 19.25
CA ALA A 525 -26.60 -13.54 18.09
C ALA A 525 -26.67 -12.57 16.90
N GLY A 526 -27.56 -11.57 16.94
CA GLY A 526 -27.69 -10.52 15.93
C GLY A 526 -27.98 -11.06 14.52
N ALA A 527 -27.34 -10.46 13.51
CA ALA A 527 -27.55 -10.80 12.10
C ALA A 527 -27.16 -12.26 11.75
N SER A 528 -26.28 -12.87 12.54
CA SER A 528 -25.77 -14.24 12.32
C SER A 528 -26.64 -15.32 12.99
N ALA A 529 -27.71 -14.95 13.69
CA ALA A 529 -28.55 -15.88 14.44
C ALA A 529 -29.00 -17.10 13.62
N LYS A 530 -29.38 -16.90 12.35
CA LYS A 530 -29.83 -18.01 11.50
C LYS A 530 -28.70 -18.99 11.16
N SER A 531 -27.49 -18.49 10.91
CA SER A 531 -26.31 -19.29 10.57
C SER A 531 -25.79 -20.03 11.80
N LEU A 532 -25.70 -19.34 12.94
CA LEU A 532 -25.31 -19.95 14.21
C LEU A 532 -26.26 -21.06 14.64
N LEU A 533 -27.57 -20.83 14.53
CA LEU A 533 -28.56 -21.85 14.88
C LEU A 533 -28.45 -23.10 13.99
N ARG A 534 -28.19 -22.92 12.69
CA ARG A 534 -27.96 -24.04 11.76
C ARG A 534 -26.71 -24.83 12.12
N GLN A 535 -25.62 -24.14 12.50
CA GLN A 535 -24.39 -24.79 12.94
C GLN A 535 -24.62 -25.63 14.20
N LEU A 536 -25.18 -25.03 15.26
CA LEU A 536 -25.46 -25.74 16.51
C LEU A 536 -26.43 -26.92 16.33
N GLN A 537 -27.34 -26.83 15.35
CA GLN A 537 -28.22 -27.94 14.98
C GLN A 537 -27.49 -29.04 14.21
N ALA A 538 -26.58 -28.69 13.29
CA ALA A 538 -25.77 -29.65 12.55
C ALA A 538 -24.77 -30.40 13.45
N GLU A 539 -24.25 -29.72 14.47
CA GLU A 539 -23.37 -30.27 15.51
C GLU A 539 -24.14 -31.09 16.57
N GLY A 540 -25.47 -31.14 16.50
CA GLY A 540 -26.30 -31.95 17.41
C GLY A 540 -26.44 -31.39 18.83
N ILE A 541 -26.13 -30.10 19.04
CA ILE A 541 -26.16 -29.43 20.36
C ILE A 541 -27.58 -28.94 20.67
N LEU A 542 -28.33 -28.53 19.65
CA LEU A 542 -29.73 -28.11 19.77
C LEU A 542 -30.66 -29.33 19.81
N GLU A 543 -31.47 -29.45 20.86
CA GLU A 543 -32.47 -30.50 20.92
C GLU A 543 -33.62 -30.26 19.93
N ALA A 544 -33.85 -31.21 19.02
CA ALA A 544 -34.89 -31.10 18.00
C ALA A 544 -36.31 -31.04 18.63
N GLY A 545 -37.12 -30.11 18.14
CA GLY A 545 -38.55 -30.03 18.45
C GLY A 545 -39.40 -30.99 17.62
N HIS A 546 -40.67 -31.17 18.01
CA HIS A 546 -41.62 -32.00 17.28
C HIS A 546 -41.69 -31.63 15.79
N GLY A 547 -41.59 -32.63 14.91
CA GLY A 547 -41.64 -32.46 13.46
C GLY A 547 -40.38 -31.83 12.84
N LYS A 548 -39.17 -32.10 13.39
CA LYS A 548 -37.87 -31.56 12.92
C LYS A 548 -37.75 -30.03 13.00
N ARG A 549 -38.56 -29.37 13.82
CA ARG A 549 -38.47 -27.91 14.05
C ARG A 549 -37.36 -27.59 15.05
N SER A 550 -36.75 -26.41 14.92
CA SER A 550 -35.62 -25.98 15.77
C SER A 550 -36.02 -25.59 17.20
N ALA A 551 -37.31 -25.33 17.48
CA ALA A 551 -37.78 -24.96 18.83
C ALA A 551 -38.77 -25.99 19.39
N LYS A 552 -38.63 -26.32 20.67
CA LYS A 552 -39.55 -27.15 21.45
C LYS A 552 -40.67 -26.33 22.05
N GLN A 553 -41.85 -26.93 22.16
CA GLN A 553 -42.97 -26.33 22.88
C GLN A 553 -42.94 -26.80 24.32
N ILE A 554 -42.79 -25.86 25.26
CA ILE A 554 -42.66 -26.14 26.69
C ILE A 554 -43.73 -25.32 27.43
N TRP A 555 -44.42 -25.95 28.36
CA TRP A 555 -45.38 -25.29 29.24
C TRP A 555 -44.62 -24.58 30.36
N LEU A 556 -44.85 -23.28 30.50
CA LEU A 556 -44.23 -22.45 31.54
C LEU A 556 -45.31 -21.62 32.24
N ASN A 557 -45.11 -21.37 33.54
CA ASN A 557 -45.92 -20.46 34.33
C ASN A 557 -45.20 -19.10 34.38
N VAL A 558 -45.68 -18.12 33.61
CA VAL A 558 -45.13 -16.76 33.53
C VAL A 558 -46.17 -15.78 34.07
N ASP A 559 -45.80 -14.97 35.06
CA ASP A 559 -46.70 -14.01 35.72
C ASP A 559 -48.05 -14.63 36.15
N GLY A 560 -48.02 -15.87 36.65
CA GLY A 560 -49.19 -16.61 37.14
C GLY A 560 -49.99 -17.31 36.05
N HIS A 561 -49.57 -17.21 34.78
CA HIS A 561 -50.27 -17.76 33.62
C HIS A 561 -49.49 -18.94 33.03
N VAL A 562 -50.11 -20.13 33.04
CA VAL A 562 -49.56 -21.33 32.40
C VAL A 562 -49.84 -21.25 30.90
N SER A 563 -48.80 -21.06 30.09
CA SER A 563 -48.93 -21.00 28.64
C SER A 563 -47.80 -21.73 27.93
N LYS A 564 -48.00 -22.02 26.63
CA LYS A 564 -47.08 -22.82 25.83
C LYS A 564 -46.08 -21.92 25.09
N HIS A 565 -44.80 -21.98 25.46
CA HIS A 565 -43.73 -21.20 24.85
C HIS A 565 -42.90 -22.03 23.88
N ARG A 566 -42.39 -21.39 22.81
CA ARG A 566 -41.45 -22.01 21.85
C ARG A 566 -40.03 -21.60 22.19
N LEU A 567 -39.23 -22.56 22.67
CA LEU A 567 -37.86 -22.33 23.16
C LEU A 567 -36.86 -23.19 22.38
N LEU A 568 -35.66 -22.63 22.16
CA LEU A 568 -34.49 -23.35 21.71
C LEU A 568 -33.87 -24.02 22.94
N VAL A 569 -33.72 -25.34 22.94
CA VAL A 569 -33.25 -26.09 24.10
C VAL A 569 -31.87 -26.66 23.79
N PHE A 570 -30.91 -26.36 24.66
CA PHE A 570 -29.52 -26.78 24.57
C PHE A 570 -29.13 -27.51 25.86
N GLU A 571 -28.27 -28.51 25.75
CA GLU A 571 -27.54 -29.01 26.92
C GLU A 571 -26.43 -28.01 27.27
N TYR A 572 -26.40 -27.53 28.51
CA TYR A 572 -25.55 -26.40 28.93
C TYR A 572 -24.05 -26.66 28.69
N GLU A 573 -23.52 -27.79 29.16
CA GLU A 573 -22.09 -28.12 29.03
C GLU A 573 -21.67 -28.33 27.58
N ARG A 574 -22.49 -29.01 26.77
CA ARG A 574 -22.21 -29.17 25.33
C ARG A 574 -22.24 -27.85 24.58
N LEU A 575 -23.15 -26.95 24.96
CA LEU A 575 -23.21 -25.62 24.39
C LEU A 575 -21.96 -24.81 24.72
N LEU A 576 -21.48 -24.84 25.97
CA LEU A 576 -20.24 -24.17 26.37
C LEU A 576 -19.02 -24.70 25.58
N GLY A 577 -18.91 -26.02 25.45
CA GLY A 577 -17.85 -26.65 24.65
C GLY A 577 -17.85 -26.21 23.19
N ALA A 578 -19.02 -26.16 22.56
CA ALA A 578 -19.17 -25.74 21.16
C ALA A 578 -18.95 -24.24 20.93
N LEU A 579 -19.13 -23.42 21.97
CA LEU A 579 -18.87 -21.98 21.94
C LEU A 579 -17.42 -21.62 22.27
N GLY A 580 -16.54 -22.62 22.47
CA GLY A 580 -15.11 -22.42 22.61
C GLY A 580 -14.58 -22.39 24.05
N GLN A 581 -15.35 -22.82 25.05
CA GLN A 581 -14.78 -23.16 26.37
C GLN A 581 -14.22 -24.59 26.33
N SER A 582 -12.89 -24.72 26.32
CA SER A 582 -12.26 -25.99 26.65
C SER A 582 -12.54 -26.33 28.12
N SER A 583 -12.90 -27.58 28.36
CA SER A 583 -13.01 -28.21 29.69
C SER A 583 -11.70 -28.11 30.46
#